data_AF-A0A4W3JND6-F1
#
_entry.id   AF-A0A4W3JND6-F1
#
_cell.length_a   1.000
_cell.length_b   1.000
_cell.length_c   1.000
_cell.angle_alpha   90.00
_cell.angle_beta   90.00
_cell.angle_gamma   90.00
#
_symmetry.space_group_name_H-M   'P 1'
#
loop_
_entity.id
_entity.type
_entity.pdbx_description
1 polymer ?
#
loop_
_entity_poly.entity_id
_entity_poly.type
_entity_poly.pdbx_seq_one_letter_code
_entity_poly.pdbx_strand_id
1 'polypeptide(L)'
;MKQSMSGIYLVTSIQPADVNWVHCMEEEQSKKVAKFCSDIMEELDTLLPLALASSENFLQEIRANFVDGCSKVAAAILSRLEERSKEVPSKAPVQNLYIILSSAMFIHRQLNHYENLLKESSKKPLFLLPIQRYQEFITVVQFQVTDYCVRICATSILQDAESHHWGDSKPFYEGERCSFSIQMWHYYCSALRYDLYNVLPSTLAQELLAEVLSECLAILACRYSQSCPTYNRTSQIRIDITAILLCTENLLWSVCHSDKALLQPEEGISRWIFTIHSYCNTLLSILAILTSPLEKLYEMNLGLCTDIKGGGEE
;
A
#
# COMPACT_ATOMS: atom_id res chain seq x y z
N MET A 1 36.53 23.02 -46.99
CA MET A 1 36.37 21.77 -47.77
C MET A 1 37.11 20.67 -47.02
N LYS A 2 36.46 19.51 -46.84
CA LYS A 2 36.89 18.28 -46.14
C LYS A 2 36.55 18.17 -44.65
N GLN A 3 35.45 17.44 -44.45
CA GLN A 3 35.07 16.64 -43.29
C GLN A 3 36.24 15.74 -42.82
N SER A 4 36.33 15.53 -41.51
CA SER A 4 37.02 14.38 -40.93
C SER A 4 36.09 13.74 -39.90
N MET A 5 35.64 12.53 -40.22
CA MET A 5 35.02 11.58 -39.30
C MET A 5 36.07 11.08 -38.30
N SER A 6 35.70 10.97 -37.03
CA SER A 6 36.21 9.92 -36.14
C SER A 6 35.11 9.52 -35.18
N GLY A 7 34.61 8.30 -35.35
CA GLY A 7 33.52 7.72 -34.59
C GLY A 7 33.88 7.56 -33.11
N ILE A 8 32.92 7.90 -32.24
CA ILE A 8 32.88 7.50 -30.84
C ILE A 8 31.89 6.34 -30.76
N TYR A 9 32.39 5.18 -30.34
CA TYR A 9 31.62 3.98 -30.09
C TYR A 9 30.57 4.24 -28.99
N LEU A 10 29.28 4.17 -29.34
CA LEU A 10 28.22 3.93 -28.36
C LEU A 10 28.25 2.43 -28.01
N VAL A 11 28.70 2.10 -26.80
CA VAL A 11 28.41 0.79 -26.20
C VAL A 11 27.05 0.91 -25.51
N THR A 12 26.01 0.54 -26.25
CA THR A 12 24.67 0.31 -25.71
C THR A 12 24.72 -1.01 -24.93
N SER A 13 24.70 -0.93 -23.59
CA SER A 13 24.48 -2.11 -22.76
C SER A 13 23.00 -2.51 -22.89
N ILE A 14 22.71 -3.40 -23.83
CA ILE A 14 21.45 -4.15 -23.86
C ILE A 14 21.54 -5.17 -22.71
N GLN A 15 20.90 -4.87 -21.58
CA GLN A 15 20.64 -5.90 -20.58
C GLN A 15 19.64 -6.90 -21.16
N PRO A 16 19.85 -8.22 -21.00
CA PRO A 16 18.90 -9.21 -21.48
C PRO A 16 17.60 -9.07 -20.68
N ALA A 17 16.48 -8.93 -21.38
CA ALA A 17 15.15 -8.81 -20.80
C ALA A 17 14.85 -9.95 -19.79
N ASP A 18 15.42 -11.14 -19.98
CA ASP A 18 15.18 -12.33 -19.17
C ASP A 18 15.56 -12.19 -17.68
N VAL A 19 16.55 -11.35 -17.33
CA VAL A 19 16.97 -11.19 -15.92
C VAL A 19 15.98 -10.33 -15.14
N ASN A 20 15.35 -9.35 -15.80
CA ASN A 20 14.40 -8.43 -15.18
C ASN A 20 13.01 -9.06 -15.01
N TRP A 21 12.63 -9.96 -15.93
CA TRP A 21 11.37 -10.70 -15.86
C TRP A 21 11.33 -11.71 -14.70
N VAL A 22 12.43 -12.43 -14.46
CA VAL A 22 12.52 -13.41 -13.36
C VAL A 22 12.51 -12.72 -11.99
N HIS A 23 13.22 -11.60 -11.85
CA HIS A 23 13.23 -10.82 -10.60
C HIS A 23 11.86 -10.19 -10.27
N CYS A 24 11.14 -9.70 -11.29
CA CYS A 24 9.78 -9.19 -11.15
C CYS A 24 8.78 -10.28 -10.69
N MET A 25 8.93 -11.51 -11.22
CA MET A 25 8.08 -12.65 -10.85
C MET A 25 8.31 -13.15 -9.41
N GLU A 26 9.53 -13.03 -8.88
CA GLU A 26 9.89 -13.37 -7.49
C GLU A 26 9.34 -12.35 -6.48
N GLU A 27 9.39 -11.05 -6.81
CA GLU A 27 8.83 -9.99 -5.96
C GLU A 27 7.29 -10.05 -5.84
N GLU A 28 6.63 -10.61 -6.86
CA GLU A 28 5.19 -10.83 -6.91
C GLU A 28 4.72 -12.15 -6.29
N GLN A 29 5.62 -13.01 -5.80
CA GLN A 29 5.22 -14.27 -5.21
C GLN A 29 4.74 -14.12 -3.76
N SER A 30 3.64 -14.80 -3.43
CA SER A 30 3.11 -14.90 -2.07
C SER A 30 4.17 -15.48 -1.12
N LYS A 31 4.62 -14.68 -0.14
CA LYS A 31 5.71 -15.07 0.78
C LYS A 31 5.28 -16.10 1.82
N LYS A 32 4.02 -16.05 2.24
CA LYS A 32 3.41 -17.02 3.15
C LYS A 32 2.04 -17.43 2.68
N VAL A 33 1.76 -18.73 2.70
CA VAL A 33 0.47 -19.31 2.28
C VAL A 33 -0.01 -20.23 3.39
N ALA A 34 -1.33 -20.32 3.57
CA ALA A 34 -1.93 -21.27 4.48
C ALA A 34 -1.55 -22.70 4.05
N LYS A 35 -1.02 -23.50 4.98
CA LYS A 35 -0.48 -24.83 4.68
C LYS A 35 -1.44 -25.71 3.86
N PHE A 36 -2.72 -25.74 4.24
CA PHE A 36 -3.71 -26.55 3.50
C PHE A 36 -3.89 -26.11 2.04
N CYS A 37 -3.74 -24.82 1.72
CA CYS A 37 -3.78 -24.34 0.34
C CYS A 37 -2.57 -24.85 -0.44
N SER A 38 -1.38 -24.80 0.17
CA SER A 38 -0.15 -25.32 -0.45
C SER A 38 -0.23 -26.82 -0.69
N ASP A 39 -0.58 -27.59 0.34
CA ASP A 39 -0.65 -29.06 0.29
C ASP A 39 -1.63 -29.52 -0.80
N ILE A 40 -2.81 -28.89 -0.91
CA ILE A 40 -3.81 -29.25 -1.92
C ILE A 40 -3.34 -28.90 -3.35
N MET A 41 -2.70 -27.75 -3.55
CA MET A 41 -2.21 -27.38 -4.87
C MET A 41 -1.03 -28.26 -5.31
N GLU A 42 -0.17 -28.68 -4.38
CA GLU A 42 0.91 -29.63 -4.67
C GLU A 42 0.35 -30.95 -5.20
N GLU A 43 -0.71 -31.49 -4.60
CA GLU A 43 -1.39 -32.68 -5.11
C GLU A 43 -1.96 -32.48 -6.52
N LEU A 44 -2.58 -31.32 -6.81
CA LEU A 44 -3.05 -31.00 -8.16
C LEU A 44 -1.90 -30.87 -9.17
N ASP A 45 -0.76 -30.32 -8.75
CA ASP A 45 0.44 -30.20 -9.57
C ASP A 45 1.00 -31.58 -9.93
N THR A 46 0.90 -32.59 -9.06
CA THR A 46 1.31 -33.97 -9.39
C THR A 46 0.48 -34.59 -10.52
N LEU A 47 -0.79 -34.17 -10.64
CA LEU A 47 -1.73 -34.68 -11.65
C LEU A 47 -1.69 -33.87 -12.96
N LEU A 48 -1.15 -32.66 -12.94
CA LEU A 48 -1.11 -31.76 -14.09
C LEU A 48 -0.40 -32.36 -15.33
N PRO A 49 0.76 -33.04 -15.22
CA PRO A 49 1.43 -33.63 -16.39
C PRO A 49 0.55 -34.63 -17.14
N LEU A 50 -0.28 -35.40 -16.42
CA LEU A 50 -1.22 -36.33 -17.01
C LEU A 50 -2.30 -35.59 -17.82
N ALA A 51 -2.82 -34.48 -17.29
CA ALA A 51 -3.80 -33.66 -18.00
C ALA A 51 -3.21 -32.98 -19.25
N LEU A 52 -1.93 -32.60 -19.22
CA LEU A 52 -1.23 -32.02 -20.37
C LEU A 52 -0.97 -33.05 -21.47
N ALA A 53 -0.54 -34.27 -21.12
CA ALA A 53 -0.32 -35.35 -22.08
C ALA A 53 -1.62 -35.86 -22.72
N SER A 54 -2.76 -35.56 -22.11
CA SER A 54 -4.09 -36.01 -22.52
C SER A 54 -4.74 -35.15 -23.62
N SER A 55 -3.95 -34.48 -24.46
CA SER A 55 -4.44 -33.61 -25.54
C SER A 55 -5.01 -34.35 -26.75
N GLU A 56 -4.71 -35.65 -26.89
CA GLU A 56 -5.17 -36.47 -28.02
C GLU A 56 -6.51 -37.18 -27.73
N ASN A 57 -7.34 -37.32 -28.77
CA ASN A 57 -8.79 -37.57 -28.74
C ASN A 57 -9.35 -38.52 -27.67
N PHE A 58 -8.68 -39.64 -27.35
CA PHE A 58 -9.21 -40.63 -26.40
C PHE A 58 -8.93 -40.29 -24.92
N LEU A 59 -8.03 -39.34 -24.64
CA LEU A 59 -7.67 -38.92 -23.28
C LEU A 59 -8.31 -37.60 -22.86
N GLN A 60 -9.09 -36.94 -23.74
CA GLN A 60 -9.75 -35.67 -23.45
C GLN A 60 -10.64 -35.72 -22.20
N GLU A 61 -11.20 -36.89 -21.87
CA GLU A 61 -11.99 -37.10 -20.65
C GLU A 61 -11.14 -36.95 -19.37
N ILE A 62 -9.89 -37.41 -19.36
CA ILE A 62 -8.97 -37.24 -18.20
C ILE A 62 -8.71 -35.77 -17.95
N ARG A 63 -8.47 -35.03 -19.03
CA ARG A 63 -8.28 -33.58 -18.96
C ARG A 63 -9.55 -32.86 -18.48
N ALA A 64 -10.72 -33.22 -19.00
CA ALA A 64 -11.99 -32.65 -18.55
C ALA A 64 -12.22 -32.90 -17.05
N ASN A 65 -11.93 -34.11 -16.58
CA ASN A 65 -12.01 -34.48 -15.17
C ASN A 65 -11.01 -33.71 -14.30
N PHE A 66 -9.78 -33.46 -14.79
CA PHE A 66 -8.81 -32.62 -14.10
C PHE A 66 -9.31 -31.18 -13.94
N VAL A 67 -9.83 -30.59 -15.02
CA VAL A 67 -10.38 -29.21 -15.00
C VAL A 67 -11.57 -29.08 -14.06
N ASP A 68 -12.50 -30.04 -14.11
CA ASP A 68 -13.67 -30.08 -13.21
C ASP A 68 -13.25 -30.28 -11.74
N GLY A 69 -12.33 -31.21 -11.48
CA GLY A 69 -11.75 -31.45 -10.16
C GLY A 69 -11.07 -30.21 -9.59
N CYS A 70 -10.18 -29.57 -10.36
CA CYS A 70 -9.52 -28.32 -9.98
C CYS A 70 -10.54 -27.22 -9.67
N SER A 71 -11.59 -27.07 -10.49
CA SER A 71 -12.63 -26.06 -10.28
C SER A 71 -13.41 -26.29 -8.98
N LYS A 72 -13.75 -27.56 -8.68
CA LYS A 72 -14.43 -27.94 -7.43
C LYS A 72 -13.54 -27.72 -6.21
N VAL A 73 -12.26 -28.11 -6.29
CA VAL A 73 -11.28 -27.90 -5.21
C VAL A 73 -11.06 -26.41 -4.96
N ALA A 74 -10.87 -25.62 -6.01
CA ALA A 74 -10.71 -24.17 -5.91
C ALA A 74 -11.93 -23.51 -5.25
N ALA A 75 -13.15 -23.94 -5.59
CA ALA A 75 -14.38 -23.46 -4.96
C ALA A 75 -14.46 -23.82 -3.47
N ALA A 76 -14.05 -25.04 -3.09
CA ALA A 76 -14.02 -25.48 -1.70
C ALA A 76 -12.99 -24.69 -0.86
N ILE A 77 -11.78 -24.49 -1.41
CA ILE A 77 -10.74 -23.65 -0.78
C ILE A 77 -11.27 -22.23 -0.59
N LEU A 78 -11.89 -21.64 -1.63
CA LEU A 78 -12.42 -20.27 -1.56
C LEU A 78 -13.48 -20.14 -0.46
N SER A 79 -14.44 -21.06 -0.42
CA SER A 79 -15.48 -21.05 0.62
C SER A 79 -14.87 -21.15 2.03
N ARG A 80 -13.80 -21.92 2.20
CA ARG A 80 -13.09 -22.02 3.48
C ARG A 80 -12.35 -20.73 3.84
N LEU A 81 -11.71 -20.08 2.87
CA LEU A 81 -11.05 -18.79 3.07
C LEU A 81 -12.06 -17.68 3.42
N GLU A 82 -13.21 -17.66 2.76
CA GLU A 82 -14.33 -16.74 3.05
C GLU A 82 -14.91 -16.94 4.45
N GLU A 83 -15.04 -18.18 4.91
CA GLU A 83 -15.48 -18.47 6.28
C GLU A 83 -14.48 -17.92 7.29
N ARG A 84 -13.19 -18.15 7.07
CA ARG A 84 -12.11 -17.71 7.97
C ARG A 84 -11.94 -16.19 7.99
N SER A 85 -12.16 -15.49 6.87
CA SER A 85 -12.05 -14.03 6.85
C SER A 85 -13.12 -13.38 7.73
N LYS A 86 -14.34 -13.93 7.76
CA LYS A 86 -15.45 -13.45 8.60
C LYS A 86 -15.22 -13.62 10.10
N GLU A 87 -14.30 -14.50 10.50
CA GLU A 87 -13.95 -14.71 11.91
C GLU A 87 -13.04 -13.59 12.45
N VAL A 88 -12.37 -12.83 11.57
CA VAL A 88 -11.47 -11.73 11.95
C VAL A 88 -12.26 -10.42 12.08
N PRO A 89 -12.01 -9.57 13.10
CA PRO A 89 -11.07 -9.74 14.21
C PRO A 89 -11.69 -10.44 15.44
N SER A 90 -12.96 -10.82 15.38
CA SER A 90 -13.74 -11.23 16.56
C SER A 90 -13.26 -12.52 17.24
N LYS A 91 -12.79 -13.50 16.47
CA LYS A 91 -12.34 -14.83 16.94
C LYS A 91 -10.88 -15.14 16.56
N ALA A 92 -10.28 -14.31 15.73
CA ALA A 92 -8.95 -14.53 15.17
C ALA A 92 -8.21 -13.19 14.97
N PRO A 93 -6.87 -13.19 15.06
CA PRO A 93 -6.08 -11.98 14.92
C PRO A 93 -6.07 -11.45 13.48
N VAL A 94 -5.84 -10.14 13.32
CA VAL A 94 -5.83 -9.47 12.00
C VAL A 94 -4.81 -10.05 11.04
N GLN A 95 -3.69 -10.57 11.55
CA GLN A 95 -2.64 -11.21 10.75
C GLN A 95 -3.18 -12.38 9.91
N ASN A 96 -4.28 -13.01 10.33
CA ASN A 96 -4.92 -14.05 9.52
C ASN A 96 -5.48 -13.50 8.21
N LEU A 97 -5.93 -12.24 8.13
CA LEU A 97 -6.37 -11.64 6.87
C LEU A 97 -5.22 -11.52 5.88
N TYR A 98 -4.00 -11.22 6.34
CA TYR A 98 -2.83 -11.16 5.46
C TYR A 98 -2.51 -12.53 4.87
N ILE A 99 -2.58 -13.59 5.68
CA ILE A 99 -2.36 -14.96 5.23
C ILE A 99 -3.48 -15.41 4.28
N ILE A 100 -4.74 -15.08 4.58
CA ILE A 100 -5.89 -15.39 3.72
C ILE A 100 -5.74 -14.69 2.36
N LEU A 101 -5.40 -13.41 2.35
CA LEU A 101 -5.16 -12.63 1.15
C LEU A 101 -4.03 -13.24 0.30
N SER A 102 -2.88 -13.49 0.93
CA SER A 102 -1.73 -14.13 0.28
C SER A 102 -2.07 -15.52 -0.28
N SER A 103 -2.87 -16.30 0.44
CA SER A 103 -3.32 -17.62 0.00
C SER A 103 -4.29 -17.54 -1.18
N ALA A 104 -5.23 -16.60 -1.15
CA ALA A 104 -6.15 -16.38 -2.26
C ALA A 104 -5.40 -15.96 -3.54
N MET A 105 -4.40 -15.09 -3.41
CA MET A 105 -3.53 -14.70 -4.54
C MET A 105 -2.72 -15.88 -5.07
N PHE A 106 -2.19 -16.73 -4.19
CA PHE A 106 -1.46 -17.94 -4.59
C PHE A 106 -2.33 -18.87 -5.43
N ILE A 107 -3.55 -19.19 -4.96
CA ILE A 107 -4.49 -20.03 -5.71
C ILE A 107 -4.90 -19.35 -7.03
N HIS A 108 -5.19 -18.05 -7.00
CA HIS A 108 -5.50 -17.28 -8.21
C HIS A 108 -4.39 -17.38 -9.26
N ARG A 109 -3.12 -17.24 -8.85
CA ARG A 109 -1.96 -17.37 -9.74
C ARG A 109 -1.87 -18.80 -10.29
N GLN A 110 -2.08 -19.82 -9.46
CA GLN A 110 -2.00 -21.21 -9.88
C GLN A 110 -3.12 -21.57 -10.89
N LEU A 111 -4.34 -21.06 -10.69
CA LEU A 111 -5.43 -21.21 -11.66
C LEU A 111 -5.11 -20.54 -12.99
N ASN A 112 -4.53 -19.34 -12.98
CA ASN A 112 -4.07 -18.68 -14.20
C ASN A 112 -2.94 -19.46 -14.89
N HIS A 113 -2.04 -20.08 -14.11
CA HIS A 113 -0.99 -20.93 -14.63
C HIS A 113 -1.57 -22.16 -15.34
N TYR A 114 -2.51 -22.87 -14.71
CA TYR A 114 -3.20 -24.00 -15.32
C TYR A 114 -3.99 -23.59 -16.56
N GLU A 115 -4.69 -22.45 -16.51
CA GLU A 115 -5.38 -21.87 -17.67
C GLU A 115 -4.42 -21.70 -18.83
N ASN A 116 -3.27 -21.04 -18.62
CA ASN A 116 -2.30 -20.77 -19.69
C ASN A 116 -1.72 -22.06 -20.29
N LEU A 117 -1.33 -23.04 -19.47
CA LEU A 117 -0.77 -24.31 -19.96
C LEU A 117 -1.79 -25.15 -20.73
N LEU A 118 -3.05 -25.18 -20.27
CA LEU A 118 -4.08 -25.96 -20.92
C LEU A 118 -4.68 -25.22 -22.13
N LYS A 119 -4.67 -23.89 -22.17
CA LYS A 119 -5.31 -23.10 -23.25
C LYS A 119 -4.69 -23.31 -24.63
N GLU A 120 -3.44 -23.76 -24.74
CA GLU A 120 -2.80 -24.09 -26.03
C GLU A 120 -3.57 -25.12 -26.86
N SER A 121 -4.49 -25.86 -26.23
CA SER A 121 -5.30 -26.92 -26.85
C SER A 121 -6.82 -26.64 -26.85
N SER A 122 -7.30 -25.50 -26.32
CA SER A 122 -8.73 -25.14 -26.28
C SER A 122 -8.95 -23.64 -26.49
N LYS A 123 -9.88 -23.27 -27.39
CA LYS A 123 -10.29 -21.87 -27.62
C LYS A 123 -11.17 -21.29 -26.50
N LYS A 124 -11.76 -22.13 -25.64
CA LYS A 124 -12.63 -21.69 -24.55
C LYS A 124 -11.85 -21.62 -23.23
N PRO A 125 -12.07 -20.57 -22.42
CA PRO A 125 -11.39 -20.47 -21.14
C PRO A 125 -11.92 -21.54 -20.17
N LEU A 126 -11.02 -22.21 -19.45
CA LEU A 126 -11.33 -23.38 -18.64
C LEU A 126 -11.62 -23.00 -17.19
N PHE A 127 -10.88 -22.02 -16.65
CA PHE A 127 -10.95 -21.60 -15.25
C PHE A 127 -11.49 -20.17 -15.07
N LEU A 128 -12.15 -19.61 -16.09
CA LEU A 128 -12.64 -18.22 -16.06
C LEU A 128 -13.43 -17.89 -14.78
N LEU A 129 -14.40 -18.74 -14.43
CA LEU A 129 -15.28 -18.50 -13.29
C LEU A 129 -14.53 -18.59 -11.94
N PRO A 130 -13.76 -19.66 -11.65
CA PRO A 130 -12.90 -19.69 -10.46
C PRO A 130 -11.96 -18.48 -10.36
N ILE A 131 -11.28 -18.10 -11.44
CA ILE A 131 -10.36 -16.96 -11.48
C ILE A 131 -11.07 -15.67 -11.08
N GLN A 132 -12.24 -15.39 -11.68
CA GLN A 132 -13.03 -14.20 -11.35
C GLN A 132 -13.44 -14.16 -9.88
N ARG A 133 -13.91 -15.28 -9.33
CA ARG A 133 -14.33 -15.34 -7.91
C ARG A 133 -13.18 -15.10 -6.94
N TYR A 134 -12.00 -15.63 -7.24
CA TYR A 134 -10.81 -15.34 -6.44
C TYR A 134 -10.41 -13.87 -6.55
N GLN A 135 -10.46 -13.27 -7.74
CA GLN A 135 -10.18 -11.85 -7.92
C GLN A 135 -11.13 -10.97 -7.11
N GLU A 136 -12.44 -11.25 -7.14
CA GLU A 136 -13.43 -10.55 -6.33
C GLU A 136 -13.14 -10.69 -4.83
N PHE A 137 -12.84 -11.91 -4.37
CA PHE A 137 -12.51 -12.16 -2.98
C PHE A 137 -11.23 -11.46 -2.53
N ILE A 138 -10.19 -11.44 -3.37
CA ILE A 138 -8.94 -10.70 -3.12
C ILE A 138 -9.25 -9.23 -2.87
N THR A 139 -10.03 -8.58 -3.74
CA THR A 139 -10.44 -7.18 -3.59
C THR A 139 -11.21 -6.94 -2.28
N VAL A 140 -12.11 -7.86 -1.91
CA VAL A 140 -12.86 -7.76 -0.65
C VAL A 140 -11.94 -7.85 0.55
N VAL A 141 -10.98 -8.78 0.56
CA VAL A 141 -10.04 -8.95 1.69
C VAL A 141 -9.05 -7.77 1.76
N GLN A 142 -8.59 -7.23 0.63
CA GLN A 142 -7.78 -6.00 0.59
C GLN A 142 -8.51 -4.84 1.29
N PHE A 143 -9.77 -4.60 0.90
CA PHE A 143 -10.60 -3.58 1.54
C PHE A 143 -10.79 -3.84 3.04
N GLN A 144 -11.04 -5.09 3.45
CA GLN A 144 -11.16 -5.42 4.88
C GLN A 144 -9.87 -5.12 5.67
N VAL A 145 -8.70 -5.37 5.07
CA VAL A 145 -7.40 -5.06 5.67
C VAL A 145 -7.23 -3.55 5.86
N THR A 146 -7.46 -2.75 4.81
CA THR A 146 -7.27 -1.30 4.89
C THR A 146 -8.29 -0.65 5.80
N ASP A 147 -9.57 -0.97 5.66
CA ASP A 147 -10.67 -0.51 6.51
C ASP A 147 -10.44 -0.83 7.99
N TYR A 148 -10.00 -2.05 8.32
CA TYR A 148 -9.65 -2.38 9.70
C TYR A 148 -8.51 -1.50 10.23
N CYS A 149 -7.41 -1.37 9.49
CA CYS A 149 -6.24 -0.61 9.94
C CYS A 149 -6.56 0.89 10.11
N VAL A 150 -7.27 1.47 9.15
CA VAL A 150 -7.70 2.88 9.21
C VAL A 150 -8.64 3.11 10.38
N ARG A 151 -9.61 2.21 10.62
CA ARG A 151 -10.51 2.34 11.77
C ARG A 151 -9.78 2.25 13.11
N ILE A 152 -8.83 1.33 13.27
CA ILE A 152 -8.03 1.25 14.51
C ILE A 152 -7.28 2.57 14.74
N CYS A 153 -6.63 3.11 13.70
CA CYS A 153 -6.00 4.43 13.78
C CYS A 153 -7.00 5.50 14.17
N ALA A 154 -8.12 5.62 13.44
CA ALA A 154 -9.10 6.69 13.61
C ALA A 154 -9.84 6.66 14.95
N THR A 155 -10.16 5.48 15.46
CA THR A 155 -11.08 5.30 16.60
C THR A 155 -10.40 4.92 17.89
N SER A 156 -9.20 4.35 17.84
CA SER A 156 -8.52 3.83 19.04
C SER A 156 -7.19 4.52 19.29
N ILE A 157 -6.35 4.67 18.27
CA ILE A 157 -4.99 5.22 18.44
C ILE A 157 -5.00 6.74 18.47
N LEU A 158 -5.68 7.35 17.49
CA LEU A 158 -5.70 8.80 17.31
C LEU A 158 -6.77 9.49 18.17
N GLN A 159 -7.47 8.76 19.04
CA GLN A 159 -8.45 9.30 19.98
C GLN A 159 -7.79 9.52 21.35
N ASP A 160 -7.09 10.65 21.49
CA ASP A 160 -6.43 11.05 22.73
C ASP A 160 -6.92 12.43 23.15
N ALA A 161 -7.87 12.46 24.09
CA ALA A 161 -8.51 13.71 24.50
C ALA A 161 -7.53 14.69 25.17
N GLU A 162 -6.54 14.19 25.90
CA GLU A 162 -5.57 15.03 26.61
C GLU A 162 -4.58 15.68 25.64
N SER A 163 -4.10 14.90 24.65
CA SER A 163 -3.22 15.43 23.61
C SER A 163 -3.93 16.47 22.74
N HIS A 164 -5.24 16.38 22.54
CA HIS A 164 -5.97 17.29 21.65
C HIS A 164 -6.70 18.44 22.38
N HIS A 165 -6.48 18.63 23.67
CA HIS A 165 -7.05 19.76 24.42
C HIS A 165 -6.25 21.05 24.19
N TRP A 166 -6.29 21.58 22.96
CA TRP A 166 -5.50 22.72 22.50
C TRP A 166 -5.78 24.02 23.28
N GLY A 167 -6.97 24.14 23.85
CA GLY A 167 -7.41 25.29 24.64
C GLY A 167 -6.91 25.30 26.09
N ASP A 168 -6.14 24.29 26.52
CA ASP A 168 -5.62 24.26 27.89
C ASP A 168 -4.67 25.44 28.15
N SER A 169 -4.81 26.02 29.34
CA SER A 169 -3.89 27.02 29.86
C SER A 169 -2.54 26.44 30.25
N LYS A 170 -2.44 25.14 30.55
CA LYS A 170 -1.18 24.48 30.93
C LYS A 170 -0.42 23.99 29.70
N PRO A 171 0.92 23.99 29.72
CA PRO A 171 1.70 23.33 28.69
C PRO A 171 1.45 21.81 28.71
N PHE A 172 1.50 21.18 27.54
CA PHE A 172 1.41 19.73 27.42
C PHE A 172 2.66 19.06 27.95
N TYR A 173 2.55 18.28 29.03
CA TYR A 173 3.68 17.57 29.65
C TYR A 173 4.96 18.42 29.71
N GLU A 174 4.81 19.68 30.16
CA GLU A 174 5.91 20.64 30.34
C GLU A 174 6.72 20.95 29.06
N GLY A 175 6.17 20.63 27.88
CA GLY A 175 6.82 20.83 26.58
C GLY A 175 7.85 19.76 26.21
N GLU A 176 7.96 18.68 26.99
CA GLU A 176 9.04 17.70 26.84
C GLU A 176 8.76 16.61 25.80
N ARG A 177 7.50 16.42 25.38
CA ARG A 177 7.09 15.22 24.62
C ARG A 177 6.11 15.52 23.49
N CYS A 178 6.21 14.71 22.44
CA CYS A 178 5.19 14.56 21.42
C CYS A 178 3.95 13.88 21.99
N SER A 179 2.78 14.22 21.47
CA SER A 179 1.51 13.57 21.78
C SER A 179 1.61 12.05 21.70
N PHE A 180 1.05 11.38 22.71
CA PHE A 180 1.14 9.93 22.82
C PHE A 180 0.48 9.22 21.63
N SER A 181 -0.66 9.75 21.17
CA SER A 181 -1.36 9.25 19.98
C SER A 181 -0.50 9.22 18.72
N ILE A 182 0.38 10.21 18.52
CA ILE A 182 1.27 10.29 17.36
C ILE A 182 2.37 9.22 17.45
N GLN A 183 2.94 9.03 18.64
CA GLN A 183 3.93 7.98 18.88
C GLN A 183 3.31 6.59 18.62
N MET A 184 2.11 6.34 19.18
CA MET A 184 1.40 5.08 19.00
C MET A 184 0.99 4.83 17.54
N TRP A 185 0.60 5.87 16.82
CA TRP A 185 0.34 5.79 15.38
C TRP A 185 1.59 5.38 14.60
N HIS A 186 2.74 5.99 14.87
CA HIS A 186 3.99 5.59 14.22
C HIS A 186 4.38 4.14 14.53
N TYR A 187 4.25 3.71 15.79
CA TYR A 187 4.49 2.31 16.17
C TYR A 187 3.57 1.36 15.41
N TYR A 188 2.29 1.69 15.32
CA TYR A 188 1.30 0.87 14.60
C TYR A 188 1.63 0.77 13.11
N CYS A 189 1.90 1.89 12.43
CA CYS A 189 2.25 1.89 11.01
C CYS A 189 3.58 1.15 10.74
N SER A 190 4.55 1.27 11.65
CA SER A 190 5.83 0.56 11.53
C SER A 190 5.68 -0.95 11.68
N ALA A 191 4.84 -1.40 12.62
CA ALA A 191 4.51 -2.81 12.78
C ALA A 191 3.69 -3.34 11.60
N LEU A 192 2.71 -2.57 11.12
CA LEU A 192 1.92 -2.90 9.94
C LEU A 192 2.81 -3.10 8.70
N ARG A 193 3.76 -2.19 8.47
CA ARG A 193 4.76 -2.35 7.41
C ARG A 193 5.47 -3.69 7.51
N TYR A 194 5.98 -4.03 8.68
CA TYR A 194 6.67 -5.31 8.89
C TYR A 194 5.74 -6.50 8.60
N ASP A 195 4.52 -6.50 9.14
CA ASP A 195 3.58 -7.61 8.98
C ASP A 195 3.17 -7.81 7.51
N LEU A 196 2.86 -6.74 6.78
CA LEU A 196 2.49 -6.80 5.36
C LEU A 196 3.65 -7.33 4.52
N TYR A 197 4.85 -6.75 4.66
CA TYR A 197 6.01 -7.13 3.84
C TYR A 197 6.51 -8.56 4.12
N ASN A 198 6.22 -9.12 5.30
CA ASN A 198 6.59 -10.49 5.64
C ASN A 198 5.62 -11.56 5.13
N VAL A 199 4.41 -11.16 4.73
CA VAL A 199 3.35 -12.10 4.35
C VAL A 199 2.99 -11.96 2.87
N LEU A 200 2.86 -10.72 2.39
CA LEU A 200 2.37 -10.38 1.07
C LEU A 200 3.50 -10.14 0.06
N PRO A 201 3.20 -10.26 -1.25
CA PRO A 201 4.06 -9.71 -2.31
C PRO A 201 4.36 -8.23 -2.09
N SER A 202 5.55 -7.79 -2.50
CA SER A 202 6.05 -6.45 -2.17
C SER A 202 5.16 -5.34 -2.73
N THR A 203 4.71 -5.45 -3.99
CA THR A 203 3.82 -4.47 -4.63
C THR A 203 2.52 -4.29 -3.86
N LEU A 204 1.90 -5.40 -3.43
CA LEU A 204 0.63 -5.31 -2.69
C LEU A 204 0.83 -4.78 -1.27
N ALA A 205 1.90 -5.22 -0.58
CA ALA A 205 2.24 -4.68 0.74
C ALA A 205 2.41 -3.15 0.68
N GLN A 206 3.07 -2.68 -0.38
CA GLN A 206 3.31 -1.27 -0.65
C GLN A 206 2.00 -0.50 -0.86
N GLU A 207 1.11 -1.00 -1.72
CA GLU A 207 -0.18 -0.36 -2.02
C GLU A 207 -1.08 -0.25 -0.77
N LEU A 208 -1.21 -1.35 0.00
CA LEU A 208 -2.04 -1.35 1.22
C LEU A 208 -1.47 -0.42 2.28
N LEU A 209 -0.14 -0.38 2.44
CA LEU A 209 0.51 0.54 3.38
C LEU A 209 0.34 2.00 2.93
N ALA A 210 0.44 2.29 1.64
CA ALA A 210 0.25 3.62 1.08
C ALA A 210 -1.18 4.14 1.32
N GLU A 211 -2.19 3.30 1.09
CA GLU A 211 -3.59 3.62 1.34
C GLU A 211 -3.83 3.93 2.83
N VAL A 212 -3.40 3.03 3.74
CA VAL A 212 -3.55 3.23 5.19
C VAL A 212 -2.85 4.51 5.65
N LEU A 213 -1.63 4.77 5.16
CA LEU A 213 -0.88 5.97 5.49
C LEU A 213 -1.58 7.24 5.00
N SER A 214 -2.06 7.24 3.75
CA SER A 214 -2.81 8.35 3.16
C SER A 214 -4.06 8.69 3.97
N GLU A 215 -4.87 7.70 4.32
CA GLU A 215 -6.09 7.89 5.11
C GLU A 215 -5.80 8.37 6.54
N CYS A 216 -4.74 7.86 7.18
CA CYS A 216 -4.30 8.35 8.49
C CYS A 216 -3.86 9.82 8.44
N LEU A 217 -3.11 10.20 7.40
CA LEU A 217 -2.66 11.57 7.21
C LEU A 217 -3.83 12.52 6.92
N ALA A 218 -4.88 12.06 6.24
CA ALA A 218 -6.11 12.83 6.07
C ALA A 218 -6.73 13.21 7.42
N ILE A 219 -6.82 12.24 8.35
CA ILE A 219 -7.35 12.46 9.71
C ILE A 219 -6.47 13.46 10.46
N LEU A 220 -5.15 13.29 10.42
CA LEU A 220 -4.19 14.16 11.11
C LEU A 220 -4.23 15.59 10.53
N ALA A 221 -4.15 15.75 9.21
CA ALA A 221 -4.22 17.05 8.54
C ALA A 221 -5.53 17.78 8.86
N CYS A 222 -6.66 17.07 8.84
CA CYS A 222 -7.97 17.61 9.24
C CYS A 222 -7.99 18.06 10.71
N ARG A 223 -7.40 17.28 11.62
CA ARG A 223 -7.35 17.61 13.03
C ARG A 223 -6.50 18.84 13.33
N TYR A 224 -5.29 18.90 12.77
CA TYR A 224 -4.38 20.02 13.02
C TYR A 224 -4.83 21.29 12.29
N SER A 225 -5.54 21.20 11.16
CA SER A 225 -6.09 22.39 10.49
C SER A 225 -7.19 23.08 11.29
N GLN A 226 -7.88 22.34 12.16
CA GLN A 226 -8.93 22.86 13.04
C GLN A 226 -8.41 23.24 14.44
N SER A 227 -7.10 23.14 14.67
CA SER A 227 -6.52 23.41 15.98
C SER A 227 -6.45 24.91 16.27
N CYS A 228 -6.83 25.29 17.49
CA CYS A 228 -6.73 26.65 18.02
C CYS A 228 -5.90 26.60 19.33
N PRO A 229 -4.57 26.44 19.25
CA PRO A 229 -3.73 26.30 20.44
C PRO A 229 -3.66 27.60 21.25
N THR A 230 -3.60 27.47 22.57
CA THR A 230 -3.05 28.53 23.41
C THR A 230 -1.55 28.68 23.15
N TYR A 231 -0.96 29.81 23.56
CA TYR A 231 0.50 30.02 23.47
C TYR A 231 1.31 28.88 24.10
N ASN A 232 0.82 28.34 25.22
CA ASN A 232 1.46 27.23 25.94
C ASN A 232 1.34 25.88 25.21
N ARG A 233 0.45 25.77 24.23
CA ARG A 233 0.20 24.56 23.42
C ARG A 233 0.81 24.65 22.01
N THR A 234 1.25 25.82 21.56
CA THR A 234 1.92 26.00 20.26
C THR A 234 3.16 25.10 20.10
N SER A 235 3.94 24.89 21.18
CA SER A 235 5.10 23.99 21.13
C SER A 235 4.71 22.54 20.88
N GLN A 236 3.58 22.08 21.43
CA GLN A 236 3.07 20.73 21.21
C GLN A 236 2.72 20.51 19.74
N ILE A 237 2.00 21.44 19.11
CA ILE A 237 1.68 21.38 17.67
C ILE A 237 2.96 21.30 16.82
N ARG A 238 3.97 22.10 17.18
CA ARG A 238 5.27 22.08 16.49
C ARG A 238 5.90 20.69 16.54
N ILE A 239 5.99 20.12 17.73
CA ILE A 239 6.59 18.81 17.97
C ILE A 239 5.79 17.73 17.23
N ASP A 240 4.47 17.72 17.36
CA ASP A 240 3.61 16.72 16.76
C ASP A 240 3.67 16.71 15.24
N ILE A 241 3.49 17.87 14.60
CA ILE A 241 3.53 17.95 13.14
C ILE A 241 4.92 17.56 12.62
N THR A 242 5.98 18.00 13.29
CA THR A 242 7.35 17.59 12.93
C THR A 242 7.52 16.08 13.04
N ALA A 243 7.01 15.47 14.12
CA ALA A 243 7.05 14.03 14.32
C ALA A 243 6.25 13.29 13.24
N ILE A 244 5.05 13.76 12.89
CA ILE A 244 4.23 13.17 11.81
C ILE A 244 5.00 13.19 10.49
N LEU A 245 5.62 14.31 10.13
CA LEU A 245 6.39 14.45 8.89
C LEU A 245 7.59 13.49 8.86
N LEU A 246 8.38 13.43 9.94
CA LEU A 246 9.54 12.53 10.03
C LEU A 246 9.13 11.05 10.01
N CYS A 247 8.04 10.70 10.71
CA CYS A 247 7.49 9.35 10.69
C CYS A 247 6.98 8.97 9.30
N THR A 248 6.38 9.93 8.59
CA THR A 248 5.91 9.74 7.21
C THR A 248 7.07 9.56 6.25
N GLU A 249 8.12 10.38 6.36
CA GLU A 249 9.37 10.24 5.60
C GLU A 249 9.97 8.83 5.78
N ASN A 250 10.01 8.32 7.01
CA ASN A 250 10.52 6.98 7.28
C ASN A 250 9.71 5.88 6.57
N LEU A 251 8.39 6.04 6.49
CA LEU A 251 7.48 5.09 5.84
C LEU A 251 7.45 5.24 4.33
N LEU A 252 7.72 6.44 3.79
CA LEU A 252 7.68 6.73 2.35
C LEU A 252 8.63 5.84 1.55
N TRP A 253 9.80 5.52 2.09
CA TRP A 253 10.75 4.57 1.49
C TRP A 253 10.17 3.17 1.30
N SER A 254 9.12 2.82 2.02
CA SER A 254 8.40 1.55 1.92
C SER A 254 7.04 1.68 1.23
N VAL A 255 6.68 2.86 0.71
CA VAL A 255 5.45 3.04 -0.08
C VAL A 255 5.69 3.60 -1.49
N CYS A 256 6.91 4.06 -1.79
CA CYS A 256 7.31 4.57 -3.10
C CYS A 256 8.01 3.49 -3.95
N HIS A 257 7.60 3.37 -5.22
CA HIS A 257 8.19 2.42 -6.19
C HIS A 257 9.54 2.91 -6.76
N SER A 258 9.86 4.19 -6.59
CA SER A 258 11.08 4.80 -7.09
C SER A 258 11.42 6.07 -6.33
N ASP A 259 12.68 6.48 -6.45
CA ASP A 259 13.19 7.79 -6.05
C ASP A 259 12.43 8.94 -6.74
N LYS A 260 12.08 8.78 -8.03
CA LYS A 260 11.24 9.76 -8.74
C LYS A 260 9.87 9.90 -8.08
N ALA A 261 9.22 8.79 -7.73
CA ALA A 261 7.90 8.84 -7.07
C ALA A 261 7.97 9.52 -5.70
N LEU A 262 9.10 9.40 -5.00
CA LEU A 262 9.35 10.08 -3.73
C LEU A 262 9.60 11.59 -3.89
N LEU A 263 10.36 12.00 -4.91
CA LEU A 263 10.78 13.39 -5.07
C LEU A 263 9.79 14.23 -5.90
N GLN A 264 9.11 13.60 -6.85
CA GLN A 264 8.21 14.22 -7.82
C GLN A 264 6.94 13.38 -7.93
N PRO A 265 6.03 13.45 -6.95
CA PRO A 265 4.80 12.69 -6.96
C PRO A 265 3.88 13.20 -8.08
N GLU A 266 3.42 12.29 -8.93
CA GLU A 266 2.47 12.57 -10.01
C GLU A 266 1.16 11.81 -9.72
N GLU A 267 0.02 12.51 -9.73
CA GLU A 267 -1.30 11.92 -9.44
C GLU A 267 -1.64 10.75 -10.38
N GLY A 268 -1.20 10.84 -11.65
CA GLY A 268 -1.41 9.79 -12.65
C GLY A 268 -0.57 8.52 -12.46
N ILE A 269 0.48 8.56 -11.63
CA ILE A 269 1.35 7.39 -11.36
C ILE A 269 0.88 6.67 -10.09
N SER A 270 0.63 7.42 -9.01
CA SER A 270 0.11 6.86 -7.77
C SER A 270 -0.71 7.89 -7.02
N ARG A 271 -2.02 7.65 -6.98
CA ARG A 271 -2.98 8.47 -6.23
C ARG A 271 -2.57 8.58 -4.76
N TRP A 272 -2.18 7.48 -4.12
CA TRP A 272 -1.89 7.47 -2.69
C TRP A 272 -0.64 8.27 -2.35
N ILE A 273 0.45 8.09 -3.11
CA ILE A 273 1.69 8.84 -2.90
C ILE A 273 1.44 10.34 -3.10
N PHE A 274 0.78 10.73 -4.19
CA PHE A 274 0.40 12.11 -4.42
C PHE A 274 -0.41 12.71 -3.27
N THR A 275 -1.39 11.95 -2.77
CA THR A 275 -2.24 12.38 -1.65
C THR A 275 -1.44 12.52 -0.34
N ILE A 276 -0.52 11.59 -0.05
CA ILE A 276 0.38 11.66 1.11
C ILE A 276 1.20 12.96 1.07
N HIS A 277 1.81 13.30 -0.07
CA HIS A 277 2.57 14.54 -0.23
C HIS A 277 1.69 15.78 -0.05
N SER A 278 0.45 15.78 -0.56
CA SER A 278 -0.51 16.86 -0.38
C SER A 278 -0.85 17.09 1.11
N TYR A 279 -1.09 16.02 1.87
CA TYR A 279 -1.30 16.14 3.32
C TYR A 279 -0.05 16.59 4.07
N CYS A 280 1.14 16.15 3.68
CA CYS A 280 2.39 16.64 4.25
C CYS A 280 2.56 18.15 4.02
N ASN A 281 2.27 18.65 2.81
CA ASN A 281 2.29 20.08 2.51
C ASN A 281 1.26 20.87 3.31
N THR A 282 0.07 20.30 3.52
CA THR A 282 -0.96 20.89 4.38
C THR A 282 -0.46 21.00 5.82
N LEU A 283 0.12 19.93 6.37
CA LEU A 283 0.71 19.91 7.70
C LEU A 283 1.87 20.91 7.85
N LEU A 284 2.76 21.00 6.86
CA LEU A 284 3.83 22.01 6.82
C LEU A 284 3.28 23.43 6.83
N SER A 285 2.21 23.69 6.08
CA SER A 285 1.54 24.99 6.06
C SER A 285 0.94 25.35 7.42
N ILE A 286 0.28 24.38 8.07
CA ILE A 286 -0.26 24.55 9.43
C ILE A 286 0.87 24.84 10.42
N LEU A 287 1.97 24.09 10.35
CA LEU A 287 3.16 24.30 11.18
C LEU A 287 3.70 25.73 11.01
N ALA A 288 3.86 26.18 9.76
CA ALA A 288 4.37 27.52 9.46
C ALA A 288 3.43 28.62 9.99
N ILE A 289 2.12 28.49 9.81
CA ILE A 289 1.15 29.51 10.23
C ILE A 289 1.01 29.56 11.74
N LEU A 290 0.80 28.42 12.40
CA LEU A 290 0.47 28.38 13.83
C LEU A 290 1.68 28.59 14.75
N THR A 291 2.90 28.34 14.27
CA THR A 291 4.10 28.35 15.12
C THR A 291 5.06 29.50 14.82
N SER A 292 4.79 30.31 13.79
CA SER A 292 5.57 31.51 13.50
C SER A 292 5.22 32.66 14.44
N PRO A 293 6.21 33.48 14.86
CA PRO A 293 5.92 34.74 15.54
C PRO A 293 5.04 35.63 14.66
N LEU A 294 3.99 36.21 15.24
CA LEU A 294 3.01 37.03 14.50
C LEU A 294 3.67 38.19 13.76
N GLU A 295 4.70 38.79 14.35
CA GLU A 295 5.52 39.87 13.77
C GLU A 295 6.09 39.46 12.41
N LYS A 296 6.66 38.25 12.30
CA LYS A 296 7.26 37.74 11.06
C LYS A 296 6.22 37.42 9.98
N LEU A 297 5.02 36.98 10.37
CA LEU A 297 3.92 36.76 9.42
C LEU A 297 3.40 38.08 8.86
N TYR A 298 3.30 39.10 9.70
CA TYR A 298 2.85 40.43 9.30
C TYR A 298 3.83 41.10 8.32
N GLU A 299 5.14 40.98 8.56
CA GLU A 299 6.19 41.47 7.66
C GLU A 299 6.15 40.80 6.27
N MET A 300 5.95 39.47 6.21
CA MET A 300 5.81 38.76 4.93
C MET A 300 4.59 39.21 4.13
N ASN A 301 3.43 39.40 4.79
CA ASN A 301 2.22 39.88 4.11
C ASN A 301 2.33 41.34 3.65
N LEU A 302 3.04 42.18 4.41
CA LEU A 302 3.33 43.55 4.00
C LEU A 302 4.28 43.59 2.79
N GLY A 303 5.32 42.75 2.77
CA GLY A 303 6.24 42.60 1.65
C GLY A 303 5.55 42.17 0.34
N LEU A 304 4.65 41.18 0.42
CA LEU A 304 3.83 40.75 -0.72
C LEU A 304 2.88 41.86 -1.21
N CYS A 305 2.30 42.65 -0.30
CA CYS A 305 1.45 43.80 -0.66
C CYS A 305 2.25 44.97 -1.28
N THR A 306 3.52 45.15 -0.92
CA THR A 306 4.38 46.17 -1.54
C THR A 306 4.84 45.77 -2.94
N ASP A 307 5.09 44.48 -3.19
CA ASP A 307 5.48 43.99 -4.52
C ASP A 307 4.32 44.05 -5.54
N ILE A 308 3.07 43.85 -5.10
CA ILE A 308 1.88 44.01 -5.95
C ILE A 308 1.63 45.47 -6.35
N LYS A 309 2.11 46.44 -5.57
CA LYS A 309 2.04 47.87 -5.91
C LYS A 309 3.21 48.37 -6.75
N GLY A 310 4.29 47.60 -6.89
CA GLY A 310 5.47 47.97 -7.66
C GLY A 310 5.45 47.56 -9.14
N GLY A 311 4.49 46.73 -9.57
CA GLY A 311 4.40 46.22 -10.95
C GLY A 311 3.54 47.05 -11.92
N GLY A 312 3.20 48.29 -11.58
CA GLY A 312 2.23 49.13 -12.30
C GLY A 312 2.77 50.43 -12.90
N GLU A 313 4.09 50.64 -12.91
CA GLU A 313 4.72 51.80 -13.56
C GLU A 313 5.97 51.37 -14.33
N GLU A 314 5.78 50.90 -15.56
CA GLU A 314 6.64 51.14 -16.72
C GLU A 314 5.81 51.07 -18.02
#